data_AF-A0A0U1M898-F1
#
_entry.id   AF-A0A0U1M898-F1
#
_cell.length_a   1.000
_cell.length_b   1.000
_cell.length_c   1.000
_cell.angle_alpha   90.00
_cell.angle_beta   90.00
_cell.angle_gamma   90.00
#
_symmetry.space_group_name_H-M   'P 1'
#
loop_
_entity.id
_entity.type
_entity.pdbx_description
1 polymer ?
#
loop_
_entity_poly.entity_id
_entity_poly.type
_entity_poly.pdbx_seq_one_letter_code
_entity_poly.pdbx_strand_id
1 'polypeptide(L)'
;MMYTVASYLVEVKSERDFGTFLEERFFKPLDMSSTGLQPSSAQSRGFGTRMATGYCWNKADSTYRGLENPDCPEGQGAGSIITSVNDFIKWVKALINREGPITQKVYEGLTRMRAFINPNATRRKRYTSPVAYAAGLDIYYYRGHMVAGHNGVFSGWGGRFFFLPDFEFGSVIIGNSEGGNSVASILARRLIDNFLGVEEETAHHNKPKSKSPIPNTQSKSKVNYAVKKNQEHHKSKENGQKPQYSPPQPPKIPLSAYIGSYWNPGYHGLVVQIRDDMLFVDATDRSMGFTLTFEHVLNGTQYNAHLSDRLDGGDDLVKAEFLIENGRVIKLGLHLEMELKEMIWFEKEVSC
;
A
#
# COMPACT_ATOMS: atom_id res chain seq x y z
N MET A 1 1.77 4.15 10.45
CA MET A 1 1.95 4.78 11.76
C MET A 1 1.40 4.01 12.96
N MET A 2 0.10 3.66 13.03
CA MET A 2 -0.46 3.02 14.24
C MET A 2 0.30 1.76 14.67
N TYR A 3 0.64 0.88 13.72
CA TYR A 3 1.38 -0.34 14.02
C TYR A 3 2.87 -0.11 14.31
N THR A 4 3.50 0.91 13.73
CA THR A 4 4.85 1.35 14.12
C THR A 4 4.89 1.78 15.59
N VAL A 5 3.88 2.53 16.04
CA VAL A 5 3.76 2.91 17.45
C VAL A 5 3.51 1.69 18.33
N ALA A 6 2.73 0.72 17.84
CA ALA A 6 2.48 -0.53 18.56
C ALA A 6 3.75 -1.38 18.74
N SER A 7 4.61 -1.50 17.72
CA SER A 7 5.91 -2.19 17.87
C SER A 7 6.80 -1.48 18.87
N TYR A 8 6.86 -0.14 18.83
CA TYR A 8 7.63 0.62 19.81
C TYR A 8 7.10 0.45 21.24
N LEU A 9 5.78 0.42 21.42
CA LEU A 9 5.16 0.15 22.72
C LEU A 9 5.56 -1.25 23.25
N VAL A 10 5.64 -2.25 22.37
CA VAL A 10 6.14 -3.58 22.74
C VAL A 10 7.56 -3.46 23.26
N GLU A 11 8.46 -2.81 22.50
CA GLU A 11 9.87 -2.65 22.88
C GLU A 11 10.03 -1.99 24.26
N VAL A 12 9.30 -0.89 24.48
CA VAL A 12 9.31 -0.16 25.76
C VAL A 12 8.78 -1.01 26.90
N LYS A 13 7.73 -1.82 26.68
CA LYS A 13 7.11 -2.62 27.74
C LYS A 13 7.82 -3.94 28.01
N SER A 14 8.49 -4.51 27.02
CA SER A 14 9.25 -5.75 27.18
C SER A 14 10.72 -5.54 27.47
N GLU A 15 11.26 -4.32 27.30
CA GLU A 15 12.69 -4.02 27.42
C GLU A 15 13.53 -4.94 26.51
N ARG A 16 13.03 -5.15 25.29
CA ARG A 16 13.61 -6.00 24.25
C ARG A 16 13.39 -5.31 22.92
N ASP A 17 14.31 -5.49 21.97
CA ASP A 17 14.05 -5.09 20.60
C ASP A 17 12.89 -5.92 20.00
N PHE A 18 12.18 -5.34 19.03
CA PHE A 18 10.97 -5.95 18.50
C PHE A 18 11.24 -7.29 17.79
N GLY A 19 12.37 -7.42 17.10
CA GLY A 19 12.79 -8.65 16.43
C GLY A 19 13.01 -9.81 17.41
N THR A 20 13.77 -9.58 18.47
CA THR A 20 13.99 -10.55 19.54
C THR A 20 12.68 -10.91 20.24
N PHE A 21 11.81 -9.93 20.51
CA PHE A 21 10.51 -10.20 21.11
C PHE A 21 9.66 -11.13 20.23
N LEU A 22 9.61 -10.89 18.92
CA LEU A 22 8.87 -11.75 17.98
C LEU A 22 9.45 -13.16 17.93
N GLU A 23 10.78 -13.28 17.89
CA GLU A 23 11.49 -14.56 17.86
C GLU A 23 11.18 -15.40 19.11
N GLU A 24 11.30 -14.82 20.31
CA GLU A 24 11.11 -15.51 21.59
C GLU A 24 9.64 -15.85 21.86
N ARG A 25 8.72 -14.95 21.51
CA ARG A 25 7.31 -15.05 21.92
C ARG A 25 6.42 -15.68 20.88
N PHE A 26 6.82 -15.69 19.61
CA PHE A 26 5.99 -16.17 18.51
C PHE A 26 6.71 -17.15 17.61
N PHE A 27 7.85 -16.77 17.00
CA PHE A 27 8.44 -17.59 15.95
C PHE A 27 9.01 -18.91 16.48
N LYS A 28 9.79 -18.91 17.57
CA LYS A 28 10.30 -20.14 18.19
C LYS A 28 9.19 -21.03 18.76
N PRO A 29 8.21 -20.53 19.55
CA PRO A 29 7.11 -21.34 20.06
C PRO A 29 6.27 -22.03 18.98
N LEU A 30 6.20 -21.44 17.78
CA LEU A 30 5.43 -21.95 16.65
C LEU A 30 6.30 -22.68 15.60
N ASP A 31 7.57 -22.92 15.90
CA ASP A 31 8.53 -23.56 14.98
C ASP A 31 8.64 -22.85 13.61
N MET A 32 8.54 -21.51 13.60
CA MET A 32 8.67 -20.68 12.39
C MET A 32 10.15 -20.34 12.11
N SER A 33 10.98 -21.37 11.94
CA SER A 33 12.45 -21.29 11.88
C SER A 33 13.03 -20.61 10.63
N SER A 34 12.21 -20.31 9.62
CA SER A 34 12.56 -19.52 8.43
C SER A 34 11.90 -18.13 8.44
N THR A 35 11.37 -17.69 9.59
CA THR A 35 10.71 -16.39 9.75
C THR A 35 11.56 -15.43 10.57
N GLY A 36 11.61 -14.16 10.17
CA GLY A 36 12.35 -13.10 10.89
C GLY A 36 11.84 -11.71 10.54
N LEU A 37 12.29 -10.71 11.30
CA LEU A 37 11.99 -9.31 11.07
C LEU A 37 13.12 -8.66 10.26
N GLN A 38 12.75 -7.93 9.21
CA GLN A 38 13.61 -7.29 8.21
C GLN A 38 14.33 -8.24 7.22
N PRO A 39 14.54 -7.82 5.96
CA PRO A 39 15.37 -8.50 4.97
C PRO A 39 16.78 -8.85 5.47
N SER A 40 17.46 -7.92 6.15
CA SER A 40 18.84 -8.13 6.64
C SER A 40 18.96 -9.29 7.65
N SER A 41 17.94 -9.51 8.48
CA SER A 41 17.89 -10.64 9.42
C SER A 41 17.82 -11.98 8.69
N ALA A 42 17.01 -12.07 7.63
CA ALA A 42 16.94 -13.27 6.81
C ALA A 42 18.28 -13.52 6.08
N GLN A 43 18.93 -12.47 5.58
CA GLN A 43 20.23 -12.57 4.93
C GLN A 43 21.33 -13.05 5.89
N SER A 44 21.43 -12.46 7.09
CA SER A 44 22.45 -12.82 8.09
C SER A 44 22.29 -14.26 8.61
N ARG A 45 21.07 -14.81 8.57
CA ARG A 45 20.76 -16.21 8.87
C ARG A 45 21.04 -17.17 7.70
N GLY A 46 21.62 -16.69 6.61
CA GLY A 46 21.97 -17.51 5.45
C GLY A 46 20.78 -17.82 4.54
N PHE A 47 19.66 -17.09 4.65
CA PHE A 47 18.48 -17.33 3.82
C PHE A 47 18.46 -16.52 2.53
N GLY A 48 19.48 -15.69 2.27
CA GLY A 48 19.52 -14.80 1.11
C GLY A 48 19.26 -15.50 -0.23
N THR A 49 19.81 -16.70 -0.45
CA THR A 49 19.59 -17.48 -1.69
C THR A 49 18.19 -18.06 -1.81
N ARG A 50 17.42 -18.13 -0.70
CA ARG A 50 16.04 -18.60 -0.65
C ARG A 50 15.02 -17.46 -0.72
N MET A 51 15.46 -16.21 -0.63
CA MET A 51 14.56 -15.06 -0.67
C MET A 51 14.06 -14.83 -2.10
N ALA A 52 12.75 -14.73 -2.25
CA ALA A 52 12.14 -14.44 -3.54
C ALA A 52 12.35 -12.97 -3.92
N THR A 53 12.93 -12.72 -5.10
CA THR A 53 12.97 -11.40 -5.72
C THR A 53 11.56 -10.95 -6.08
N GLY A 54 11.22 -9.71 -5.73
CA GLY A 54 9.95 -9.07 -6.09
C GLY A 54 10.07 -8.44 -7.47
N TYR A 55 8.96 -8.43 -8.21
CA TYR A 55 8.96 -7.98 -9.59
C TYR A 55 7.89 -6.92 -9.87
N CYS A 56 8.29 -5.82 -10.50
CA CYS A 56 7.37 -4.83 -11.08
C CYS A 56 7.30 -4.98 -12.60
N TRP A 57 6.14 -4.70 -13.18
CA TRP A 57 5.95 -4.75 -14.63
C TRP A 57 6.38 -3.43 -15.26
N ASN A 58 7.41 -3.46 -16.10
CA ASN A 58 7.82 -2.34 -16.92
C ASN A 58 7.03 -2.35 -18.24
N LYS A 59 6.15 -1.36 -18.41
CA LYS A 59 5.32 -1.23 -19.63
C LYS A 59 6.11 -0.83 -20.87
N ALA A 60 7.18 -0.04 -20.72
CA ALA A 60 7.96 0.46 -21.86
C ALA A 60 8.65 -0.70 -22.58
N ASP A 61 9.22 -1.61 -21.81
CA ASP A 61 10.00 -2.73 -22.35
C ASP A 61 9.19 -4.04 -22.40
N SER A 62 7.97 -4.05 -21.85
CA SER A 62 7.14 -5.25 -21.70
C SER A 62 7.84 -6.40 -20.96
N THR A 63 8.59 -6.07 -19.91
CA THR A 63 9.35 -7.02 -19.10
C THR A 63 9.09 -6.83 -17.60
N TYR A 64 9.47 -7.82 -16.80
CA TYR A 64 9.53 -7.69 -15.35
C TYR A 64 10.90 -7.22 -14.91
N ARG A 65 10.95 -6.21 -14.05
CA ARG A 65 12.17 -5.73 -13.39
C ARG A 65 12.20 -6.22 -11.95
N GLY A 66 13.29 -6.86 -11.56
CA GLY A 66 13.54 -7.25 -10.18
C GLY A 66 13.77 -6.04 -9.28
N LEU A 67 13.24 -6.09 -8.08
CA LEU A 67 13.32 -5.04 -7.08
C LEU A 67 14.24 -5.43 -5.93
N GLU A 68 14.93 -4.42 -5.40
CA GLU A 68 15.60 -4.53 -4.10
C GLU A 68 14.56 -4.65 -2.98
N ASN A 69 14.97 -5.25 -1.86
CA ASN A 69 14.17 -5.36 -0.66
C ASN A 69 14.98 -4.81 0.53
N PRO A 70 15.07 -3.47 0.68
CA PRO A 70 15.83 -2.86 1.76
C PRO A 70 15.09 -3.01 3.10
N ASP A 71 15.83 -2.89 4.19
CA ASP A 71 15.25 -2.80 5.53
C ASP A 71 14.36 -1.55 5.65
N CYS A 72 13.28 -1.71 6.41
CA CYS A 72 12.29 -0.67 6.70
C CYS A 72 12.05 -0.65 8.22
N PRO A 73 13.01 -0.15 9.02
CA PRO A 73 12.93 -0.14 10.48
C PRO A 73 11.79 0.74 10.99
N GLU A 74 11.52 1.88 10.36
CA GLU A 74 10.39 2.76 10.70
C GLU A 74 9.02 2.14 10.42
N GLY A 75 8.96 1.14 9.53
CA GLY A 75 7.75 0.39 9.19
C GLY A 75 7.62 -0.94 9.94
N GLN A 76 8.55 -1.30 10.84
CA GLN A 76 8.69 -2.67 11.35
C GLN A 76 7.45 -3.26 12.04
N GLY A 77 6.63 -2.42 12.68
CA GLY A 77 5.38 -2.87 13.28
C GLY A 77 4.26 -3.09 12.25
N ALA A 78 4.30 -2.37 11.13
CA ALA A 78 3.30 -2.41 10.08
C ALA A 78 3.59 -3.46 8.99
N GLY A 79 4.83 -3.97 8.91
CA GLY A 79 5.27 -4.89 7.87
C GLY A 79 6.62 -5.53 8.20
N SER A 80 7.40 -5.83 7.17
CA SER A 80 8.80 -6.28 7.29
C SER A 80 9.06 -7.67 7.90
N ILE A 81 8.03 -8.46 8.18
CA ILE A 81 8.24 -9.89 8.48
C ILE A 81 8.56 -10.62 7.17
N ILE A 82 9.72 -11.28 7.14
CA ILE A 82 10.16 -12.16 6.05
C ILE A 82 9.85 -13.60 6.47
N THR A 83 9.09 -14.33 5.66
CA THR A 83 8.61 -15.68 6.00
C THR A 83 8.45 -16.57 4.76
N SER A 84 8.15 -17.84 4.98
CA SER A 84 7.70 -18.79 3.94
C SER A 84 6.25 -19.19 4.19
N VAL A 85 5.55 -19.70 3.16
CA VAL A 85 4.20 -20.22 3.35
C VAL A 85 4.14 -21.39 4.36
N ASN A 86 5.22 -22.17 4.47
CA ASN A 86 5.33 -23.30 5.40
C ASN A 86 5.44 -22.86 6.86
N ASP A 87 6.05 -21.70 7.12
CA ASP A 87 6.09 -21.13 8.46
C ASP A 87 4.81 -20.36 8.75
N PHE A 88 4.36 -19.52 7.82
CA PHE A 88 3.24 -18.63 8.06
C PHE A 88 1.92 -19.41 8.26
N ILE A 89 1.78 -20.59 7.64
CA ILE A 89 0.62 -21.45 7.90
C ILE A 89 0.60 -21.99 9.35
N LYS A 90 1.76 -22.11 10.03
CA LYS A 90 1.81 -22.50 11.46
C LYS A 90 1.18 -21.43 12.35
N TRP A 91 1.41 -20.15 12.03
CA TRP A 91 0.71 -19.04 12.69
C TRP A 91 -0.80 -19.07 12.45
N VAL A 92 -1.23 -19.32 11.20
CA VAL A 92 -2.67 -19.45 10.88
C VAL A 92 -3.30 -20.62 11.64
N LYS A 93 -2.64 -21.78 11.68
CA LYS A 93 -3.07 -22.93 12.48
C LYS A 93 -3.18 -22.57 13.97
N ALA A 94 -2.20 -21.86 14.52
CA ALA A 94 -2.22 -21.44 15.92
C ALA A 94 -3.38 -20.50 16.24
N LEU A 95 -3.75 -19.60 15.31
CA LEU A 95 -4.94 -18.76 15.44
C LEU A 95 -6.23 -19.58 15.45
N ILE A 96 -6.37 -20.54 14.53
CA ILE A 96 -7.56 -21.41 14.41
C ILE A 96 -7.75 -22.24 15.68
N ASN A 97 -6.68 -22.92 16.10
CA ASN A 97 -6.71 -23.90 17.18
C ASN A 97 -6.51 -23.27 18.57
N ARG A 98 -6.19 -21.98 18.64
CA ARG A 98 -5.72 -21.29 19.87
C ARG A 98 -4.53 -22.03 20.49
N GLU A 99 -3.55 -22.39 19.65
CA GLU A 99 -2.29 -22.96 20.10
C GLU A 99 -1.38 -21.83 20.60
N GLY A 100 -0.69 -22.06 21.72
CA GLY A 100 0.21 -21.07 22.33
C GLY A 100 1.19 -20.48 21.31
N PRO A 101 1.38 -19.15 21.27
CA PRO A 101 1.03 -18.16 22.29
C PRO A 101 -0.43 -17.62 22.24
N ILE A 102 -1.29 -18.16 21.37
CA ILE A 102 -2.67 -17.69 21.21
C ILE A 102 -3.59 -18.32 22.26
N THR A 103 -3.85 -17.59 23.34
CA THR A 103 -4.89 -17.99 24.31
C THR A 103 -6.29 -17.61 23.79
N GLN A 104 -7.34 -18.22 24.37
CA GLN A 104 -8.72 -17.85 24.06
C GLN A 104 -8.98 -16.33 24.21
N LYS A 105 -8.46 -15.71 25.28
CA LYS A 105 -8.58 -14.26 25.52
C LYS A 105 -7.89 -13.44 24.43
N VAL A 106 -6.71 -13.88 23.97
CA VAL A 106 -5.98 -13.22 22.87
C VAL A 106 -6.78 -13.36 21.58
N TYR A 107 -7.28 -14.56 21.27
CA TYR A 107 -8.10 -14.82 20.09
C TYR A 107 -9.35 -13.94 20.04
N GLU A 108 -10.11 -13.84 21.13
CA GLU A 108 -11.28 -12.95 21.24
C GLU A 108 -10.89 -11.49 21.04
N GLY A 109 -9.77 -11.06 21.61
CA GLY A 109 -9.22 -9.72 21.41
C GLY A 109 -8.85 -9.44 19.95
N LEU A 110 -8.24 -10.41 19.26
CA LEU A 110 -7.84 -10.32 17.85
C LEU A 110 -9.03 -10.28 16.90
N THR A 111 -10.07 -11.07 17.17
CA THR A 111 -11.24 -11.24 16.28
C THR A 111 -12.40 -10.29 16.59
N ARG A 112 -12.36 -9.57 17.73
CA ARG A 112 -13.38 -8.55 18.05
C ARG A 112 -13.39 -7.44 17.00
N MET A 113 -14.49 -7.35 16.25
CA MET A 113 -14.76 -6.27 15.29
C MET A 113 -14.79 -4.91 15.99
N ARG A 114 -14.09 -3.90 15.45
CA ARG A 114 -13.94 -2.56 16.06
C ARG A 114 -14.46 -1.42 15.19
N ALA A 115 -14.23 -1.49 13.89
CA ALA A 115 -14.64 -0.45 12.94
C ALA A 115 -14.99 -1.05 11.59
N PHE A 116 -15.86 -0.43 10.80
CA PHE A 116 -16.10 -0.84 9.41
C PHE A 116 -15.18 -0.08 8.46
N ILE A 117 -14.50 -0.78 7.54
CA ILE A 117 -13.49 -0.19 6.63
C ILE A 117 -14.13 0.77 5.61
N ASN A 118 -15.37 0.50 5.23
CA ASN A 118 -16.13 1.37 4.33
C ASN A 118 -17.62 1.35 4.72
N PRO A 119 -18.02 2.11 5.75
CA PRO A 119 -19.39 2.07 6.27
C PRO A 119 -20.42 2.56 5.23
N ASN A 120 -19.98 3.37 4.26
CA ASN A 120 -20.82 3.99 3.24
C ASN A 120 -20.81 3.23 1.90
N ALA A 121 -20.27 2.01 1.85
CA ALA A 121 -20.19 1.24 0.62
C ALA A 121 -21.59 0.91 0.06
N THR A 122 -21.94 1.50 -1.08
CA THR A 122 -23.23 1.31 -1.77
C THR A 122 -23.29 0.02 -2.59
N ARG A 123 -22.14 -0.54 -2.96
CA ARG A 123 -22.02 -1.81 -3.70
C ARG A 123 -21.17 -2.79 -2.92
N ARG A 124 -21.73 -3.97 -2.66
CA ARG A 124 -21.03 -5.07 -1.98
C ARG A 124 -20.71 -6.17 -2.97
N LYS A 125 -19.62 -6.91 -2.71
CA LYS A 125 -19.33 -8.16 -3.43
C LYS A 125 -20.44 -9.15 -3.11
N ARG A 126 -20.83 -9.98 -4.09
CA ARG A 126 -21.86 -11.01 -3.89
C ARG A 126 -21.52 -11.88 -2.69
N TYR A 127 -22.56 -12.25 -1.95
CA TYR A 127 -22.47 -13.12 -0.77
C TYR A 127 -21.51 -12.62 0.33
N THR A 128 -21.15 -11.33 0.33
CA THR A 128 -20.14 -10.77 1.24
C THR A 128 -20.76 -9.68 2.12
N SER A 129 -20.59 -9.78 3.44
CA SER A 129 -20.97 -8.71 4.38
C SER A 129 -20.06 -7.49 4.26
N PRO A 130 -20.39 -6.36 4.92
CA PRO A 130 -19.40 -5.32 5.20
C PRO A 130 -18.16 -5.91 5.90
N VAL A 131 -16.99 -5.35 5.60
CA VAL A 131 -15.73 -5.72 6.24
C VAL A 131 -15.52 -4.87 7.48
N ALA A 132 -15.35 -5.53 8.61
CA ALA A 132 -14.93 -4.91 9.85
C ALA A 132 -13.42 -5.12 10.05
N TYR A 133 -12.74 -4.09 10.53
CA TYR A 133 -11.37 -4.16 11.00
C TYR A 133 -11.36 -4.51 12.50
N ALA A 134 -10.50 -5.46 12.86
CA ALA A 134 -10.22 -5.88 14.22
C ALA A 134 -8.76 -5.53 14.58
N ALA A 135 -8.12 -6.26 15.50
CA ALA A 135 -6.72 -5.99 15.85
C ALA A 135 -5.78 -6.67 14.84
N GLY A 136 -5.60 -6.07 13.65
CA GLY A 136 -4.73 -6.58 12.59
C GLY A 136 -5.38 -7.62 11.67
N LEU A 137 -6.71 -7.71 11.70
CA LEU A 137 -7.49 -8.63 10.88
C LEU A 137 -8.67 -7.92 10.25
N ASP A 138 -8.89 -8.19 8.98
CA ASP A 138 -10.18 -8.05 8.32
C ASP A 138 -11.09 -9.19 8.77
N ILE A 139 -12.28 -8.85 9.26
CA ILE A 139 -13.35 -9.78 9.61
C ILE A 139 -14.57 -9.47 8.75
N TYR A 140 -15.07 -10.46 8.03
CA TYR A 140 -16.31 -10.36 7.27
C TYR A 140 -16.95 -11.72 7.13
N TYR A 141 -18.20 -11.76 6.69
CA TYR A 141 -18.91 -13.00 6.40
C TYR A 141 -18.99 -13.20 4.89
N TYR A 142 -18.62 -14.39 4.43
CA TYR A 142 -18.78 -14.83 3.05
C TYR A 142 -19.66 -16.08 3.03
N ARG A 143 -20.76 -16.04 2.28
CA ARG A 143 -21.79 -17.10 2.25
C ARG A 143 -22.30 -17.48 3.64
N GLY A 144 -22.38 -16.50 4.54
CA GLY A 144 -22.84 -16.72 5.93
C GLY A 144 -21.76 -17.19 6.90
N HIS A 145 -20.55 -17.48 6.44
CA HIS A 145 -19.45 -17.97 7.28
C HIS A 145 -18.42 -16.88 7.55
N MET A 146 -17.93 -16.83 8.79
CA MET A 146 -16.92 -15.85 9.17
C MET A 146 -15.58 -16.15 8.47
N VAL A 147 -15.03 -15.13 7.82
CA VAL A 147 -13.69 -15.12 7.25
C VAL A 147 -12.87 -14.08 7.99
N ALA A 148 -11.79 -14.52 8.62
CA ALA A 148 -10.82 -13.67 9.29
C ALA A 148 -9.48 -13.75 8.53
N GLY A 149 -8.76 -12.64 8.42
CA GLY A 149 -7.45 -12.65 7.77
C GLY A 149 -6.92 -11.26 7.49
N HIS A 150 -5.83 -11.15 6.74
CA HIS A 150 -5.31 -9.86 6.31
C HIS A 150 -4.58 -10.03 4.98
N ASN A 151 -4.49 -8.95 4.21
CA ASN A 151 -3.65 -8.92 3.00
C ASN A 151 -2.36 -8.13 3.24
N GLY A 152 -1.42 -8.24 2.31
CA GLY A 152 -0.18 -7.47 2.34
C GLY A 152 0.25 -7.15 0.93
N VAL A 153 0.77 -5.93 0.75
CA VAL A 153 1.34 -5.46 -0.51
C VAL A 153 2.58 -4.65 -0.19
N PHE A 154 3.65 -4.95 -0.90
CA PHE A 154 4.86 -4.15 -0.98
C PHE A 154 5.29 -4.09 -2.44
N SER A 155 6.11 -3.12 -2.83
CA SER A 155 6.63 -2.97 -4.19
C SER A 155 7.16 -4.29 -4.74
N GLY A 156 6.46 -4.95 -5.67
CA GLY A 156 6.85 -6.26 -6.22
C GLY A 156 6.47 -7.51 -5.41
N TRP A 157 5.70 -7.40 -4.32
CA TRP A 157 5.14 -8.54 -3.59
C TRP A 157 3.67 -8.29 -3.21
N GLY A 158 2.88 -9.36 -3.15
CA GLY A 158 1.51 -9.27 -2.69
C GLY A 158 0.94 -10.60 -2.26
N GLY A 159 0.13 -10.61 -1.21
CA GLY A 159 -0.42 -11.83 -0.68
C GLY A 159 -1.58 -11.61 0.26
N ARG A 160 -2.13 -12.72 0.75
CA ARG A 160 -3.22 -12.76 1.71
C ARG A 160 -3.14 -14.05 2.50
N PHE A 161 -3.43 -13.98 3.79
CA PHE A 161 -3.84 -15.14 4.55
C PHE A 161 -5.29 -14.99 5.00
N PHE A 162 -5.95 -16.11 5.23
CA PHE A 162 -7.28 -16.14 5.83
C PHE A 162 -7.52 -17.45 6.57
N PHE A 163 -8.52 -17.45 7.44
CA PHE A 163 -9.04 -18.63 8.10
C PHE A 163 -10.54 -18.51 8.37
N LEU A 164 -11.21 -19.66 8.43
CA LEU A 164 -12.61 -19.87 8.73
C LEU A 164 -12.70 -20.64 10.05
N PRO A 165 -12.94 -19.96 11.18
CA PRO A 165 -12.88 -20.59 12.50
C PRO A 165 -13.82 -21.76 12.69
N ASP A 166 -15.03 -21.69 12.13
CA ASP A 166 -16.06 -22.74 12.28
C ASP A 166 -15.70 -24.05 11.55
N PHE A 167 -14.68 -24.01 10.69
CA PHE A 167 -14.31 -25.12 9.80
C PHE A 167 -12.88 -25.61 10.00
N GLU A 168 -12.15 -25.02 10.94
CA GLU A 168 -10.73 -25.30 11.16
C GLU A 168 -9.88 -25.19 9.86
N PHE A 169 -10.31 -24.31 8.94
CA PHE A 169 -9.72 -24.18 7.62
C PHE A 169 -9.00 -22.83 7.48
N GLY A 170 -7.82 -22.84 6.88
CA GLY A 170 -7.06 -21.62 6.62
C GLY A 170 -6.07 -21.78 5.48
N SER A 171 -5.59 -20.65 4.97
CA SER A 171 -4.67 -20.61 3.83
C SER A 171 -3.79 -19.37 3.87
N VAL A 172 -2.59 -19.52 3.30
CA VAL A 172 -1.63 -18.44 3.05
C VAL A 172 -1.28 -18.47 1.56
N ILE A 173 -1.47 -17.35 0.87
CA ILE A 173 -1.19 -17.20 -0.56
C ILE A 173 -0.31 -15.97 -0.74
N ILE A 174 0.89 -16.15 -1.30
CA ILE A 174 1.88 -15.08 -1.50
C ILE A 174 2.39 -15.15 -2.93
N GLY A 175 2.53 -14.00 -3.57
CA GLY A 175 3.15 -13.84 -4.87
C GLY A 175 4.21 -12.73 -4.84
N ASN A 176 5.22 -12.87 -5.69
CA ASN A 176 6.35 -11.94 -5.84
C ASN A 176 6.18 -11.04 -7.08
N SER A 177 4.97 -10.55 -7.30
CA SER A 177 4.71 -9.51 -8.29
C SER A 177 3.59 -8.58 -7.83
N GLU A 178 3.48 -7.40 -8.44
CA GLU A 178 2.42 -6.42 -8.14
C GLU A 178 0.99 -6.99 -8.22
N GLY A 179 0.78 -8.01 -9.07
CA GLY A 179 -0.52 -8.69 -9.23
C GLY A 179 -0.83 -9.71 -8.14
N GLY A 180 0.15 -10.08 -7.30
CA GLY A 180 0.07 -11.19 -6.36
C GLY A 180 -1.12 -11.10 -5.39
N ASN A 181 -1.39 -9.92 -4.83
CA ASN A 181 -2.52 -9.72 -3.90
C ASN A 181 -3.90 -9.87 -4.58
N SER A 182 -4.02 -9.44 -5.84
CA SER A 182 -5.28 -9.60 -6.60
C SER A 182 -5.54 -11.07 -6.89
N VAL A 183 -4.51 -11.80 -7.34
CA VAL A 183 -4.56 -13.25 -7.57
C VAL A 183 -4.87 -13.97 -6.27
N ALA A 184 -4.19 -13.64 -5.16
CA ALA A 184 -4.43 -14.21 -3.84
C ALA A 184 -5.88 -14.02 -3.38
N SER A 185 -6.48 -12.85 -3.64
CA SER A 185 -7.88 -12.58 -3.30
C SER A 185 -8.88 -13.40 -4.12
N ILE A 186 -8.58 -13.66 -5.40
CA ILE A 186 -9.40 -14.53 -6.27
C ILE A 186 -9.29 -15.99 -5.81
N LEU A 187 -8.06 -16.45 -5.60
CA LEU A 187 -7.77 -17.81 -5.14
C LEU A 187 -8.39 -18.07 -3.77
N ALA A 188 -8.30 -17.13 -2.83
CA ALA A 188 -8.91 -17.26 -1.51
C ALA A 188 -10.42 -17.52 -1.60
N ARG A 189 -11.13 -16.75 -2.44
CA ARG A 189 -12.58 -16.96 -2.65
C ARG A 189 -12.88 -18.32 -3.26
N ARG A 190 -12.13 -18.71 -4.29
CA ARG A 190 -12.32 -20.00 -4.96
C ARG A 190 -12.01 -21.18 -4.03
N LEU A 191 -10.98 -21.07 -3.19
CA LEU A 191 -10.67 -22.07 -2.17
C LEU A 191 -11.80 -22.20 -1.16
N ILE A 192 -12.38 -21.09 -0.70
CA ILE A 192 -13.53 -21.12 0.21
C ILE A 192 -14.76 -21.75 -0.46
N ASP A 193 -15.09 -21.32 -1.68
CA ASP A 193 -16.23 -21.88 -2.43
C ASP A 193 -16.07 -23.40 -2.64
N ASN A 194 -14.88 -23.83 -3.09
CA ASN A 194 -14.57 -25.25 -3.27
C ASN A 194 -14.65 -26.03 -1.94
N PHE A 195 -14.12 -25.47 -0.85
CA PHE A 195 -14.16 -26.10 0.47
C PHE A 195 -15.58 -26.24 1.01
N LEU A 196 -16.45 -25.24 0.75
CA LEU A 196 -17.87 -25.26 1.13
C LEU A 196 -18.73 -26.13 0.19
N GLY A 197 -18.14 -26.79 -0.81
CA GLY A 197 -18.88 -27.61 -1.77
C GLY A 197 -19.83 -26.81 -2.65
N VAL A 198 -19.56 -25.51 -2.83
CA VAL A 198 -20.35 -24.66 -3.71
C VAL A 198 -20.01 -25.05 -5.14
N GLU A 199 -20.97 -25.67 -5.84
CA GLU A 199 -20.84 -25.88 -7.29
C GLU A 199 -20.53 -24.54 -7.94
N GLU A 200 -19.58 -24.51 -8.89
CA GLU A 200 -19.36 -23.31 -9.68
C GLU A 200 -20.71 -22.90 -10.27
N GLU A 201 -21.30 -21.82 -9.74
CA GLU A 201 -22.37 -21.10 -10.42
C GLU A 201 -21.75 -20.80 -11.77
N THR A 202 -22.05 -21.62 -12.78
CA THR A 202 -21.66 -21.36 -14.16
C THR A 202 -22.10 -19.94 -14.39
N ALA A 203 -21.12 -19.02 -14.42
CA ALA A 203 -21.40 -17.60 -14.46
C ALA A 203 -22.34 -17.45 -15.63
N HIS A 204 -23.61 -17.11 -15.39
CA HIS A 204 -24.67 -17.14 -16.40
C HIS A 204 -24.23 -16.27 -17.59
N HIS A 205 -23.47 -16.88 -18.50
CA HIS A 205 -23.16 -16.46 -19.83
C HIS A 205 -24.35 -16.90 -20.66
N ASN A 206 -25.54 -16.39 -20.30
CA ASN A 206 -26.75 -16.58 -21.07
C ASN A 206 -27.26 -15.23 -21.57
N LYS A 207 -26.68 -14.90 -22.72
CA LYS A 207 -27.16 -14.16 -23.88
C LYS A 207 -27.13 -12.61 -23.92
N PRO A 208 -26.71 -12.06 -25.08
CA PRO A 208 -26.55 -10.64 -25.30
C PRO A 208 -27.91 -9.99 -25.53
N LYS A 209 -28.22 -8.92 -24.80
CA LYS A 209 -29.29 -8.01 -25.18
C LYS A 209 -28.70 -6.70 -25.72
N SER A 210 -28.97 -6.52 -27.02
CA SER A 210 -28.99 -5.29 -27.80
C SER A 210 -27.65 -4.66 -28.20
N LYS A 211 -27.48 -4.56 -29.53
CA LYS A 211 -26.40 -3.87 -30.23
C LYS A 211 -26.44 -2.37 -29.94
N SER A 212 -25.45 -1.88 -29.21
CA SER A 212 -24.96 -0.51 -29.31
C SER A 212 -23.44 -0.60 -29.47
N PRO A 213 -22.78 0.11 -30.40
CA PRO A 213 -21.35 -0.01 -30.59
C PRO A 213 -20.64 0.63 -29.40
N ILE A 214 -20.09 -0.20 -28.51
CA ILE A 214 -19.20 0.23 -27.42
C ILE A 214 -17.77 -0.08 -27.85
N PRO A 215 -16.83 0.87 -27.83
CA PRO A 215 -15.44 0.62 -28.20
C PRO A 215 -14.80 -0.41 -27.28
N ASN A 216 -14.10 -1.37 -27.87
CA ASN A 216 -13.31 -2.41 -27.22
C ASN A 216 -12.50 -1.84 -26.04
N THR A 217 -12.94 -2.09 -24.81
CA THR A 217 -12.15 -1.88 -23.60
C THR A 217 -12.20 -3.17 -22.79
N GLN A 218 -11.08 -3.90 -22.80
CA GLN A 218 -10.87 -5.09 -22.01
C GLN A 218 -11.19 -4.79 -20.53
N SER A 219 -12.18 -5.53 -20.01
CA SER A 219 -12.73 -5.38 -18.67
C SER A 219 -11.70 -5.75 -17.59
N LYS A 220 -11.03 -4.74 -17.03
CA LYS A 220 -10.23 -4.86 -15.80
C LYS A 220 -11.16 -4.89 -14.60
N SER A 221 -11.21 -6.03 -13.90
CA SER A 221 -11.86 -6.19 -12.60
C SER A 221 -11.10 -5.40 -11.52
N LYS A 222 -11.54 -4.17 -11.26
CA LYS A 222 -11.00 -3.30 -10.21
C LYS A 222 -11.40 -3.80 -8.83
N VAL A 223 -10.46 -4.42 -8.11
CA VAL A 223 -10.49 -4.56 -6.65
C VAL A 223 -9.26 -3.81 -6.13
N ASN A 224 -9.39 -2.50 -6.00
CA ASN A 224 -8.34 -1.62 -5.50
C ASN A 224 -8.52 -1.42 -3.99
N TYR A 225 -7.52 -1.78 -3.19
CA TYR A 225 -7.25 -1.11 -1.92
C TYR A 225 -5.74 -1.07 -1.67
N ALA A 226 -5.26 0.14 -1.33
CA ALA A 226 -3.97 0.56 -0.78
C ALA A 226 -2.80 -0.39 -1.11
N VAL A 227 -2.08 -0.24 -2.21
CA VAL A 227 -0.87 0.63 -2.30
C VAL A 227 -0.79 1.41 -3.63
N LYS A 228 -1.66 1.15 -4.62
CA LYS A 228 -1.71 1.90 -5.89
C LYS A 228 -2.93 2.82 -6.01
N LYS A 229 -3.05 3.81 -5.12
CA LYS A 229 -4.16 4.78 -5.18
C LYS A 229 -3.91 5.93 -6.17
N ASN A 230 -2.69 6.04 -6.71
CA ASN A 230 -2.31 7.18 -7.55
C ASN A 230 -2.79 7.08 -9.02
N GLN A 231 -2.98 5.88 -9.58
CA GLN A 231 -3.30 5.77 -11.02
C GLN A 231 -4.78 5.80 -11.39
N GLU A 232 -5.72 5.66 -10.44
CA GLU A 232 -7.14 5.50 -10.80
C GLU A 232 -8.10 6.58 -10.30
N HIS A 233 -7.67 7.55 -9.49
CA HIS A 233 -8.52 8.66 -9.03
C HIS A 233 -8.38 9.98 -9.80
N HIS A 234 -7.43 10.11 -10.73
CA HIS A 234 -7.39 11.22 -11.70
C HIS A 234 -8.32 11.03 -12.92
N LYS A 235 -9.11 9.96 -12.96
CA LYS A 235 -10.30 9.87 -13.83
C LYS A 235 -11.55 10.13 -13.01
N SER A 236 -11.62 11.29 -12.36
CA SER A 236 -12.92 11.86 -12.00
C SER A 236 -13.71 12.09 -13.29
N LYS A 237 -14.98 11.71 -13.25
CA LYS A 237 -15.99 12.06 -14.25
C LYS A 237 -16.13 13.58 -14.28
N GLU A 238 -15.26 14.27 -15.00
CA GLU A 238 -15.64 15.53 -15.61
C GLU A 238 -16.64 15.20 -16.72
N ASN A 239 -17.82 15.82 -16.63
CA ASN A 239 -18.74 15.92 -17.75
C ASN A 239 -17.95 16.23 -19.01
N GLY A 240 -18.33 15.64 -20.15
CA GLY A 240 -17.65 15.72 -21.45
C GLY A 240 -17.48 17.14 -22.03
N GLN A 241 -16.71 17.97 -21.35
CA GLN A 241 -16.02 19.13 -21.86
C GLN A 241 -14.55 18.83 -21.69
N LYS A 242 -13.85 18.64 -22.82
CA LYS A 242 -12.39 18.69 -22.82
C LYS A 242 -11.99 19.98 -22.10
N PRO A 243 -11.15 19.96 -21.05
CA PRO A 243 -10.64 21.19 -20.48
C PRO A 243 -10.01 21.98 -21.61
N GLN A 244 -10.50 23.20 -21.80
CA GLN A 244 -9.99 24.09 -22.83
C GLN A 244 -8.59 24.51 -22.37
N TYR A 245 -7.59 23.72 -22.79
CA TYR A 245 -6.18 23.95 -22.48
C TYR A 245 -5.82 25.37 -22.93
N SER A 246 -5.67 26.27 -21.96
CA SER A 246 -4.87 27.46 -22.17
C SER A 246 -3.41 26.98 -22.22
N PRO A 247 -2.59 27.42 -23.19
CA PRO A 247 -1.19 27.03 -23.24
C PRO A 247 -0.50 27.42 -21.91
N PRO A 248 0.50 26.63 -21.44
CA PRO A 248 1.27 26.96 -20.24
C PRO A 248 1.79 28.40 -20.37
N GLN A 249 1.37 29.29 -19.46
CA GLN A 249 1.90 30.64 -19.44
C GLN A 249 3.26 30.62 -18.74
N PRO A 250 4.27 31.34 -19.22
CA PRO A 250 5.56 31.37 -18.55
C PRO A 250 5.41 31.84 -17.08
N PRO A 251 6.15 31.24 -16.12
CA PRO A 251 6.15 31.69 -14.74
C PRO A 251 6.46 33.19 -14.64
N LYS A 252 5.68 33.93 -13.85
CA LYS A 252 5.87 35.40 -13.69
C LYS A 252 7.18 35.78 -12.98
N ILE A 253 7.82 34.83 -12.30
CA ILE A 253 9.13 34.98 -11.63
C ILE A 253 10.05 33.83 -12.09
N PRO A 254 11.38 34.05 -12.15
CA PRO A 254 12.32 33.05 -12.66
C PRO A 254 12.32 31.78 -11.80
N LEU A 255 12.63 30.61 -12.39
CA LEU A 255 12.71 29.33 -11.67
C LEU A 255 13.66 29.38 -10.47
N SER A 256 14.72 30.20 -10.54
CA SER A 256 15.65 30.44 -9.44
C SER A 256 14.98 31.04 -8.19
N ALA A 257 13.81 31.65 -8.29
CA ALA A 257 13.07 32.15 -7.13
C ALA A 257 12.45 31.02 -6.29
N TYR A 258 12.24 29.84 -6.87
CA TYR A 258 11.60 28.68 -6.22
C TYR A 258 12.61 27.72 -5.59
N ILE A 259 13.89 27.78 -5.96
CA ILE A 259 14.90 26.89 -5.37
C ILE A 259 15.13 27.21 -3.88
N GLY A 260 15.53 26.19 -3.12
CA GLY A 260 15.87 26.31 -1.70
C GLY A 260 15.40 25.11 -0.88
N SER A 261 15.70 25.16 0.42
CA SER A 261 15.22 24.19 1.40
C SER A 261 13.82 24.56 1.88
N TYR A 262 12.96 23.57 2.00
CA TYR A 262 11.58 23.70 2.48
C TYR A 262 11.33 22.70 3.60
N TRP A 263 10.79 23.14 4.73
CA TRP A 263 10.67 22.33 5.94
C TRP A 263 9.21 22.14 6.37
N ASN A 264 8.87 20.91 6.75
CA ASN A 264 7.60 20.57 7.39
C ASN A 264 7.86 19.74 8.66
N PRO A 265 7.11 19.94 9.77
CA PRO A 265 7.35 19.21 11.02
C PRO A 265 7.16 17.69 10.93
N GLY A 266 6.37 17.17 9.98
CA GLY A 266 6.16 15.73 9.78
C GLY A 266 6.95 15.15 8.61
N TYR A 267 7.09 15.90 7.51
CA TYR A 267 7.76 15.45 6.28
C TYR A 267 9.21 15.93 6.17
N HIS A 268 9.67 16.74 7.12
CA HIS A 268 11.02 17.29 7.22
C HIS A 268 11.42 18.09 5.97
N GLY A 269 12.71 18.10 5.63
CA GLY A 269 13.28 18.91 4.57
C GLY A 269 13.03 18.35 3.17
N LEU A 270 12.68 19.24 2.25
CA LEU A 270 12.73 19.04 0.81
C LEU A 270 13.63 20.11 0.21
N VAL A 271 14.57 19.69 -0.65
CA VAL A 271 15.40 20.63 -1.41
C VAL A 271 14.83 20.75 -2.81
N VAL A 272 14.30 21.93 -3.14
CA VAL A 272 13.87 22.25 -4.50
C VAL A 272 15.07 22.80 -5.26
N GLN A 273 15.38 22.15 -6.38
CA GLN A 273 16.49 22.47 -7.27
C GLN A 273 15.99 22.57 -8.72
N ILE A 274 16.87 23.01 -9.63
CA ILE A 274 16.58 22.99 -11.07
C ILE A 274 17.34 21.83 -11.69
N ARG A 275 16.63 20.99 -12.44
CA ARG A 275 17.20 19.90 -13.25
C ARG A 275 16.44 19.86 -14.57
N ASP A 276 17.17 19.81 -15.69
CA ASP A 276 16.60 19.78 -17.04
C ASP A 276 15.57 20.90 -17.29
N ASP A 277 15.91 22.13 -16.87
CA ASP A 277 15.07 23.34 -16.95
C ASP A 277 13.70 23.26 -16.23
N MET A 278 13.53 22.31 -15.31
CA MET A 278 12.34 22.16 -14.48
C MET A 278 12.70 22.20 -12.98
N LEU A 279 11.72 22.54 -12.14
CA LEU A 279 11.88 22.35 -10.70
C LEU A 279 11.89 20.85 -10.41
N PHE A 280 12.75 20.45 -9.50
CA PHE A 280 13.00 19.07 -9.16
C PHE A 280 13.26 18.92 -7.67
N VAL A 281 12.79 17.80 -7.10
CA VAL A 281 13.08 17.39 -5.73
C VAL A 281 13.57 15.95 -5.75
N ASP A 282 14.72 15.72 -5.11
CA ASP A 282 15.21 14.38 -4.80
C ASP A 282 14.93 14.09 -3.33
N ALA A 283 14.08 13.12 -3.06
CA ALA A 283 13.74 12.63 -1.73
C ALA A 283 14.00 11.12 -1.63
N THR A 284 14.98 10.62 -2.40
CA THR A 284 15.33 9.18 -2.46
C THR A 284 16.14 8.71 -1.25
N ASP A 285 16.63 9.63 -0.42
CA ASP A 285 17.29 9.39 0.88
C ASP A 285 16.34 8.86 1.96
N ARG A 286 15.03 8.90 1.71
CA ARG A 286 13.98 8.44 2.62
C ARG A 286 13.69 6.94 2.45
N SER A 287 13.11 6.32 3.48
CA SER A 287 12.75 4.90 3.44
C SER A 287 11.69 4.56 2.38
N MET A 288 10.71 5.45 2.18
CA MET A 288 9.81 5.43 1.01
C MET A 288 10.24 6.55 0.05
N GLY A 289 11.42 6.37 -0.53
CA GLY A 289 12.08 7.38 -1.35
C GLY A 289 11.32 7.69 -2.63
N PHE A 290 11.33 8.96 -3.05
CA PHE A 290 10.69 9.38 -4.29
C PHE A 290 11.42 10.58 -4.91
N THR A 291 11.08 10.89 -6.15
CA THR A 291 11.47 12.14 -6.80
C THR A 291 10.24 12.89 -7.29
N LEU A 292 10.32 14.22 -7.39
CA LEU A 292 9.27 15.06 -7.98
C LEU A 292 9.85 15.89 -9.12
N THR A 293 9.18 15.90 -10.27
CA THR A 293 9.45 16.84 -11.37
C THR A 293 8.22 17.73 -11.56
N PHE A 294 8.38 19.05 -11.56
CA PHE A 294 7.25 19.97 -11.55
C PHE A 294 6.98 20.55 -12.94
N GLU A 295 5.81 20.24 -13.50
CA GLU A 295 5.26 20.87 -14.68
C GLU A 295 4.41 22.08 -14.26
N HIS A 296 4.73 23.26 -14.81
CA HIS A 296 3.99 24.48 -14.52
C HIS A 296 2.60 24.47 -15.15
N VAL A 297 1.58 24.92 -14.40
CA VAL A 297 0.19 24.99 -14.86
C VAL A 297 -0.26 26.43 -15.03
N LEU A 298 -0.25 27.22 -13.94
CA LEU A 298 -0.88 28.55 -13.94
C LEU A 298 -0.16 29.55 -13.02
N ASN A 299 -0.03 30.79 -13.50
CA ASN A 299 0.40 32.00 -12.74
C ASN A 299 1.76 31.95 -12.03
N GLY A 300 2.51 30.85 -12.13
CA GLY A 300 3.76 30.65 -11.40
C GLY A 300 3.54 30.05 -10.02
N THR A 301 2.30 29.83 -9.62
CA THR A 301 1.99 29.28 -8.28
C THR A 301 1.51 27.85 -8.37
N GLN A 302 0.83 27.44 -9.44
CA GLN A 302 0.25 26.10 -9.55
C GLN A 302 1.09 25.20 -10.44
N TYR A 303 1.39 24.01 -9.93
CA TYR A 303 2.20 23.00 -10.59
C TYR A 303 1.56 21.61 -10.48
N ASN A 304 1.82 20.81 -11.49
CA ASN A 304 1.67 19.37 -11.49
C ASN A 304 3.02 18.76 -11.13
N ALA A 305 3.13 18.14 -9.96
CA ALA A 305 4.35 17.42 -9.57
C ALA A 305 4.22 15.94 -9.98
N HIS A 306 5.08 15.51 -10.88
CA HIS A 306 5.24 14.13 -11.33
C HIS A 306 6.07 13.36 -10.31
N LEU A 307 5.41 12.53 -9.50
CA LEU A 307 6.05 11.70 -8.48
C LEU A 307 6.48 10.37 -9.06
N SER A 308 7.75 10.03 -8.91
CA SER A 308 8.30 8.72 -9.25
C SER A 308 8.86 8.06 -7.98
N ASP A 309 8.33 6.88 -7.64
CA ASP A 309 8.76 6.09 -6.50
C ASP A 309 10.15 5.48 -6.75
N ARG A 310 11.01 5.44 -5.73
CA ARG A 310 12.37 4.92 -5.87
C ARG A 310 12.41 3.45 -6.27
N LEU A 311 11.49 2.62 -5.76
CA LEU A 311 11.46 1.19 -6.00
C LEU A 311 10.64 0.86 -7.23
N ASP A 312 9.40 1.34 -7.31
CA ASP A 312 8.45 0.98 -8.37
C ASP A 312 8.56 1.89 -9.61
N GLY A 313 9.16 3.07 -9.47
CA GLY A 313 9.13 4.12 -10.48
C GLY A 313 7.72 4.70 -10.62
N GLY A 314 7.30 4.95 -11.85
CA GLY A 314 5.98 5.47 -12.17
C GLY A 314 5.97 6.98 -12.38
N ASP A 315 4.76 7.50 -12.56
CA ASP A 315 4.49 8.92 -12.77
C ASP A 315 3.11 9.23 -12.19
N ASP A 316 3.11 9.51 -10.90
CA ASP A 316 1.92 9.80 -10.12
C ASP A 316 1.76 11.31 -9.98
N LEU A 317 0.62 11.82 -10.46
CA LEU A 317 0.37 13.24 -10.48
C LEU A 317 -0.03 13.76 -9.09
N VAL A 318 0.83 14.58 -8.49
CA VAL A 318 0.63 15.27 -7.22
C VAL A 318 0.34 16.74 -7.49
N LYS A 319 -0.74 17.28 -6.91
CA LYS A 319 -0.99 18.73 -6.97
C LYS A 319 0.04 19.46 -6.12
N ALA A 320 0.64 20.50 -6.69
CA ALA A 320 1.63 21.33 -6.02
C ALA A 320 1.29 22.82 -6.16
N GLU A 321 1.56 23.57 -5.09
CA GLU A 321 1.35 25.01 -5.06
C GLU A 321 2.51 25.74 -4.37
N PHE A 322 2.97 26.84 -4.93
CA PHE A 322 3.90 27.75 -4.28
C PHE A 322 3.18 29.01 -3.81
N LEU A 323 3.36 29.33 -2.53
CA LEU A 323 2.87 30.57 -1.96
C LEU A 323 3.93 31.66 -2.14
N ILE A 324 3.53 32.78 -2.75
CA ILE A 324 4.41 33.92 -3.04
C ILE A 324 3.89 35.14 -2.27
N GLU A 325 4.73 35.71 -1.42
CA GLU A 325 4.46 36.95 -0.68
C GLU A 325 5.55 37.97 -1.01
N ASN A 326 5.15 39.21 -1.33
CA ASN A 326 6.06 40.31 -1.66
C ASN A 326 7.10 39.94 -2.75
N GLY A 327 6.68 39.15 -3.75
CA GLY A 327 7.54 38.69 -4.84
C GLY A 327 8.54 37.59 -4.47
N ARG A 328 8.45 37.02 -3.26
CA ARG A 328 9.29 35.91 -2.80
C ARG A 328 8.46 34.67 -2.55
N VAL A 329 8.96 33.52 -3.00
CA VAL A 329 8.38 32.22 -2.65
C VAL A 329 8.65 31.96 -1.17
N ILE A 330 7.61 31.70 -0.40
CA ILE A 330 7.71 31.46 1.04
C ILE A 330 7.29 30.06 1.46
N LYS A 331 6.46 29.36 0.67
CA LYS A 331 6.03 27.98 0.97
C LYS A 331 5.86 27.13 -0.28
N LEU A 332 5.98 25.83 -0.09
CA LEU A 332 5.61 24.79 -1.04
C LEU A 332 4.52 23.91 -0.43
N GLY A 333 3.37 23.84 -1.07
CA GLY A 333 2.26 22.94 -0.74
C GLY A 333 2.27 21.73 -1.66
N LEU A 334 2.18 20.53 -1.09
CA LEU A 334 2.08 19.28 -1.83
C LEU A 334 0.89 18.46 -1.33
N HIS A 335 0.09 17.92 -2.24
CA HIS A 335 -1.01 17.02 -1.90
C HIS A 335 -0.54 15.55 -1.84
N LEU A 336 0.34 15.24 -0.87
CA LEU A 336 0.96 13.91 -0.73
C LEU A 336 0.03 12.86 -0.10
N GLU A 337 -1.05 13.27 0.57
CA GLU A 337 -2.01 12.37 1.21
C GLU A 337 -3.43 12.63 0.67
N MET A 338 -3.96 11.66 -0.06
CA MET A 338 -5.24 11.79 -0.75
C MET A 338 -6.44 11.91 0.21
N GLU A 339 -6.35 11.36 1.41
CA GLU A 339 -7.42 11.44 2.41
C GLU A 339 -7.48 12.82 3.08
N LEU A 340 -6.40 13.60 3.03
CA LEU A 340 -6.40 14.98 3.47
C LEU A 340 -7.01 15.86 2.39
N LYS A 341 -7.94 16.74 2.77
CA LYS A 341 -8.47 17.76 1.84
C LYS A 341 -7.48 18.90 1.62
N GLU A 342 -6.60 19.11 2.58
CA GLU A 342 -5.63 20.20 2.60
C GLU A 342 -4.28 19.74 2.05
N MET A 343 -3.51 20.69 1.54
CA MET A 343 -2.12 20.44 1.15
C MET A 343 -1.22 20.37 2.38
N ILE A 344 -0.15 19.61 2.27
CA ILE A 344 0.95 19.61 3.24
C ILE A 344 1.88 20.75 2.85
N TRP A 345 1.94 21.77 3.70
CA TRP A 345 2.75 22.96 3.49
C TRP A 345 4.13 22.82 4.12
N PHE A 346 5.15 23.16 3.35
CA PHE A 346 6.55 23.25 3.75
C PHE A 346 6.97 24.73 3.71
N GLU A 347 7.50 25.22 4.82
CA GLU A 347 8.01 26.59 4.95
C GLU A 347 9.37 26.69 4.26
N LYS A 348 9.58 27.70 3.41
CA LYS A 348 10.89 27.93 2.80
C LYS A 348 11.85 28.44 3.87
N GLU A 349 12.95 27.73 4.06
CA GLU A 349 14.00 28.16 4.97
C GLU A 349 14.68 29.41 4.42
N VAL A 350 14.85 30.41 5.28
CA VAL A 350 15.63 31.60 4.94
C VAL A 350 17.10 31.21 5.05
N SER A 351 17.83 31.29 3.94
CA SER A 351 19.29 31.14 3.96
C SER A 351 19.86 32.17 4.96
N CYS A 352 20.46 31.69 6.05
CA CYS A 352 21.18 32.53 7.00
C CYS A 352 22.42 33.18 6.37
#